data_AF-A0A355DGM2-F1
#
_entry.id   AF-A0A355DGM2-F1
#
_cell.length_a   1.000
_cell.length_b   1.000
_cell.length_c   1.000
_cell.angle_alpha   90.00
_cell.angle_beta   90.00
_cell.angle_gamma   90.00
#
_symmetry.space_group_name_H-M   'P 1'
#
loop_
_entity.id
_entity.type
_entity.pdbx_description
1 polymer ?
#
loop_
_entity_poly.entity_id
_entity_poly.type
_entity_poly.pdbx_seq_one_letter_code
_entity_poly.pdbx_strand_id
1 'polypeptide(L)'
;AGSSGRVVTMLRPAVTVAEERPGGLALILGSASAVRSDEGDPIGQFLHSDDLADAVVCAVRERVDGPLNVAPDGWISAVVMAELGGPTPRLRLPANVVATLARIRWGLGFTAAPPGVLPYTVHPWVVSNDRLRALGWEPAHTNEEAYVAGHEPRTFDSLDAGSRQRISLGVAGGLVLTTLAGLVWLFRRSNRR
;
A
#
# COMPACT_ATOMS: atom_id res chain seq x y z
N ALA A 1 -15.85 46.80 14.84
CA ALA A 1 -14.75 46.08 14.17
C ALA A 1 -14.68 44.68 14.77
N GLY A 2 -15.26 43.69 14.08
CA GLY A 2 -15.40 42.32 14.59
C GLY A 2 -14.06 41.63 14.74
N SER A 3 -13.93 40.79 15.76
CA SER A 3 -12.71 40.05 16.09
C SER A 3 -12.12 39.35 14.86
N SER A 4 -10.85 39.62 14.57
CA SER A 4 -10.03 38.87 13.62
C SER A 4 -9.87 37.43 14.10
N GLY A 5 -10.89 36.60 13.84
CA GLY A 5 -10.96 35.22 14.32
C GLY A 5 -9.84 34.37 13.72
N ARG A 6 -9.09 33.69 14.59
CA ARG A 6 -8.15 32.63 14.15
C ARG A 6 -8.99 31.46 13.61
N VAL A 7 -8.61 30.94 12.46
CA VAL A 7 -9.20 29.73 11.86
C VAL A 7 -8.15 28.63 11.84
N VAL A 8 -8.59 27.37 11.93
CA VAL A 8 -7.70 26.21 11.89
C VAL A 8 -8.21 25.24 10.84
N THR A 9 -7.40 25.01 9.81
CA THR A 9 -7.69 24.01 8.76
C THR A 9 -6.92 22.72 9.04
N MET A 10 -7.61 21.58 8.99
CA MET A 10 -6.98 20.26 9.11
C MET A 10 -7.09 19.51 7.78
N LEU A 11 -5.98 19.36 7.07
CA LEU A 11 -5.96 18.57 5.83
C LEU A 11 -5.91 17.07 6.13
N ARG A 12 -6.72 16.30 5.40
CA ARG A 12 -6.80 14.84 5.46
C ARG A 12 -6.49 14.26 4.08
N PRO A 13 -5.21 14.08 3.75
CA PRO A 13 -4.83 13.62 2.42
C PRO A 13 -5.16 12.13 2.23
N ALA A 14 -5.52 11.76 1.01
CA ALA A 14 -5.42 10.39 0.52
C ALA A 14 -3.96 9.92 0.49
N VAL A 15 -3.71 8.68 0.07
CA VAL A 15 -2.35 8.12 0.04
C VAL A 15 -1.45 8.99 -0.84
N THR A 16 -0.55 9.74 -0.21
CA THR A 16 0.28 10.72 -0.92
C THR A 16 1.54 10.05 -1.47
N VAL A 17 1.82 10.31 -2.74
CA VAL A 17 2.93 9.77 -3.51
C VAL A 17 3.72 10.91 -4.15
N ALA A 18 5.00 10.70 -4.39
CA ALA A 18 5.90 11.66 -5.02
C ALA A 18 6.89 10.90 -5.91
N GLU A 19 7.27 11.47 -7.06
CA GLU A 19 8.21 10.87 -8.02
C GLU A 19 9.56 10.50 -7.38
N GLU A 20 10.13 11.39 -6.56
CA GLU A 20 11.49 11.20 -6.03
C GLU A 20 11.56 10.40 -4.72
N ARG A 21 10.42 10.22 -4.03
CA ARG A 21 10.32 9.47 -2.76
C ARG A 21 8.92 8.88 -2.61
N PRO A 22 8.72 7.57 -2.84
CA PRO A 22 7.46 6.95 -2.46
C PRO A 22 7.31 7.12 -0.93
N GLY A 23 6.29 7.86 -0.51
CA GLY A 23 6.03 8.12 0.90
C GLY A 23 5.95 6.80 1.67
N GLY A 24 6.39 6.78 2.94
CA GLY A 24 6.49 5.55 3.72
C GLY A 24 5.19 4.73 3.74
N LEU A 25 4.03 5.40 3.74
CA LEU A 25 2.72 4.74 3.65
C LEU A 25 2.43 4.15 2.26
N ALA A 26 2.83 4.81 1.18
CA ALA A 26 2.67 4.27 -0.17
C ALA A 26 3.51 3.01 -0.37
N LEU A 27 4.75 2.98 0.14
CA LEU A 27 5.60 1.79 0.16
C LEU A 27 4.98 0.64 0.99
N ILE A 28 4.46 0.97 2.17
CA ILE A 28 3.83 0.01 3.06
C ILE A 28 2.54 -0.57 2.42
N LEU A 29 1.71 0.28 1.81
CA LEU A 29 0.48 -0.16 1.14
C LEU A 29 0.79 -0.94 -0.15
N GLY A 30 1.73 -0.49 -0.98
CA GLY A 30 2.16 -1.23 -2.18
C GLY A 30 2.71 -2.63 -1.86
N SER A 31 3.53 -2.75 -0.80
CA SER A 31 4.09 -4.03 -0.36
C SER A 31 3.07 -4.96 0.32
N ALA A 32 1.99 -4.39 0.87
CA ALA A 32 0.84 -5.12 1.40
C ALA A 32 -0.12 -5.58 0.27
N SER A 33 -0.30 -4.76 -0.78
CA SER A 33 -1.16 -5.05 -1.95
C SER A 33 -0.66 -6.20 -2.83
N ALA A 34 0.61 -6.60 -2.68
CA ALA A 34 1.18 -7.77 -3.36
C ALA A 34 0.55 -9.11 -2.92
N VAL A 35 -0.14 -9.14 -1.76
CA VAL A 35 -0.83 -10.34 -1.27
C VAL A 35 -2.33 -10.04 -1.22
N ARG A 36 -3.10 -10.66 -2.11
CA ARG A 36 -4.55 -10.42 -2.22
C ARG A 36 -5.35 -11.51 -1.49
N SER A 37 -6.34 -11.09 -0.70
CA SER A 37 -7.37 -11.99 -0.20
C SER A 37 -8.48 -12.19 -1.23
N ASP A 38 -9.29 -13.21 -1.05
CA ASP A 38 -10.49 -13.48 -1.84
C ASP A 38 -11.71 -12.62 -1.46
N GLU A 39 -11.60 -11.84 -0.38
CA GLU A 39 -12.69 -11.04 0.21
C GLU A 39 -13.09 -9.79 -0.61
N GLY A 40 -12.23 -9.27 -1.49
CA GLY A 40 -12.56 -8.11 -2.31
C GLY A 40 -11.45 -7.69 -3.27
N ASP A 41 -11.78 -6.79 -4.21
CA ASP A 41 -10.80 -6.15 -5.09
C ASP A 41 -10.37 -4.79 -4.51
N PRO A 42 -9.06 -4.55 -4.30
CA PRO A 42 -8.58 -3.28 -3.77
C PRO A 42 -8.87 -2.14 -4.76
N ILE A 43 -9.46 -1.06 -4.27
CA ILE A 43 -9.51 0.24 -4.95
C ILE A 43 -8.42 1.14 -4.39
N GLY A 44 -7.82 1.95 -5.26
CA GLY A 44 -6.70 2.83 -4.95
C GLY A 44 -7.06 4.29 -5.10
N GLN A 45 -6.57 5.12 -4.18
CA GLN A 45 -6.69 6.57 -4.27
C GLN A 45 -5.34 7.20 -3.90
N PHE A 46 -4.63 7.68 -4.93
CA PHE A 46 -3.27 8.20 -4.84
C PHE A 46 -3.25 9.68 -5.18
N LEU A 47 -2.68 10.48 -4.28
CA LEU A 47 -2.58 11.93 -4.41
C LEU A 47 -1.13 12.31 -4.71
N HIS A 48 -0.87 13.08 -5.76
CA HIS A 48 0.46 13.60 -6.02
C HIS A 48 0.86 14.62 -4.95
N SER A 49 2.14 14.63 -4.55
CA SER A 49 2.64 15.54 -3.50
C SER A 49 2.48 17.01 -3.87
N ASP A 50 2.58 17.33 -5.15
CA ASP A 50 2.43 18.71 -5.63
C ASP A 50 0.99 19.18 -5.51
N ASP A 51 0.02 18.30 -5.82
CA ASP A 51 -1.40 18.60 -5.65
C ASP A 51 -1.76 18.82 -4.17
N LEU A 52 -1.10 18.10 -3.26
CA LEU A 52 -1.22 18.34 -1.81
C LEU A 52 -0.64 19.71 -1.42
N ALA A 53 0.51 20.10 -1.98
CA ALA A 53 1.09 21.41 -1.74
C ALA A 53 0.16 22.53 -2.23
N ASP A 54 -0.44 22.36 -3.42
CA ASP A 54 -1.42 23.30 -3.96
C ASP A 54 -2.69 23.36 -3.11
N ALA A 55 -3.13 22.24 -2.54
CA ALA A 55 -4.26 22.22 -1.61
C ALA A 55 -3.98 23.02 -0.33
N VAL A 56 -2.73 22.97 0.18
CA VAL A 56 -2.30 23.81 1.32
C VAL A 56 -2.39 25.30 0.93
N VAL A 57 -1.91 25.67 -0.26
CA VAL A 57 -1.98 27.05 -0.75
C VAL A 57 -3.42 27.53 -0.87
N CYS A 58 -4.31 26.71 -1.44
CA CYS A 58 -5.74 26.99 -1.54
C CYS A 58 -6.37 27.19 -0.15
N ALA A 59 -6.16 26.27 0.79
CA ALA A 59 -6.71 26.35 2.13
C ALA A 59 -6.28 27.63 2.88
N VAL A 60 -5.02 28.05 2.72
CA VAL A 60 -4.49 29.27 3.33
C VAL A 60 -5.10 30.53 2.70
N ARG A 61 -5.26 30.56 1.37
CA ARG A 61 -5.86 31.69 0.65
C ARG A 61 -7.33 31.88 1.02
N GLU A 62 -8.09 30.80 1.04
CA GLU A 62 -9.53 30.81 1.31
C GLU A 62 -9.88 30.84 2.81
N ARG A 63 -8.88 30.70 3.70
CA ARG A 63 -9.05 30.71 5.16
C ARG A 63 -10.15 29.77 5.66
N VAL A 64 -10.16 28.55 5.13
CA VAL A 64 -11.18 27.54 5.44
C VAL A 64 -11.06 27.10 6.89
N ASP A 65 -12.17 27.08 7.62
CA ASP A 65 -12.20 26.52 8.97
C ASP A 65 -12.63 25.04 8.96
N GLY A 66 -11.92 24.23 9.76
CA GLY A 66 -12.22 22.82 9.99
C GLY A 66 -11.52 21.84 9.01
N PRO A 67 -12.01 20.58 8.96
CA PRO A 67 -11.34 19.51 8.22
C PRO A 67 -11.60 19.60 6.71
N LEU A 68 -10.56 19.33 5.92
CA LEU A 68 -10.62 19.33 4.46
C LEU A 68 -9.95 18.07 3.92
N ASN A 69 -10.71 17.24 3.22
CA ASN A 69 -10.16 16.07 2.54
C ASN A 69 -9.39 16.53 1.30
N VAL A 70 -8.22 15.97 1.08
CA VAL A 70 -7.39 16.24 -0.12
C VAL A 70 -7.21 14.93 -0.85
N ALA A 71 -7.77 14.83 -2.05
CA ALA A 71 -7.75 13.62 -2.83
C ALA A 71 -7.85 13.93 -4.33
N PRO A 72 -7.32 13.05 -5.20
CA PRO A 72 -7.54 13.15 -6.63
C PRO A 72 -9.02 12.95 -6.96
N ASP A 73 -9.38 13.27 -8.20
CA ASP A 73 -10.69 12.94 -8.71
C ASP A 73 -10.82 11.41 -8.90
N GLY A 74 -11.88 10.82 -8.34
CA GLY A 74 -12.18 9.39 -8.48
C GLY A 74 -11.26 8.44 -7.72
N TRP A 75 -11.21 7.20 -8.20
CA TRP A 75 -10.46 6.06 -7.65
C TRP A 75 -10.06 5.10 -8.78
N ILE A 76 -8.99 4.33 -8.59
CA ILE A 76 -8.51 3.34 -9.55
C ILE A 76 -8.81 1.91 -9.09
N SER A 77 -9.21 1.04 -10.01
CA SER A 77 -9.55 -0.35 -9.69
C SER A 77 -8.32 -1.25 -9.59
N ALA A 78 -8.50 -2.43 -8.98
CA ALA A 78 -7.46 -3.45 -8.90
C ALA A 78 -6.97 -3.95 -10.27
N VAL A 79 -7.81 -3.83 -11.31
CA VAL A 79 -7.48 -4.19 -12.69
C VAL A 79 -6.58 -3.13 -13.29
N VAL A 80 -6.98 -1.86 -13.21
CA VAL A 80 -6.20 -0.71 -13.71
C VAL A 80 -4.84 -0.63 -13.01
N MET A 81 -4.79 -0.79 -11.69
CA MET A 81 -3.52 -0.85 -10.94
C MET A 81 -2.58 -1.96 -11.44
N ALA A 82 -3.12 -3.10 -11.86
CA ALA A 82 -2.33 -4.20 -12.38
C ALA A 82 -1.91 -4.02 -13.85
N GLU A 83 -2.70 -3.30 -14.65
CA GLU A 83 -2.31 -2.88 -16.00
C GLU A 83 -1.17 -1.86 -15.96
N LEU A 84 -1.25 -0.90 -15.03
CA LEU A 84 -0.24 0.13 -14.83
C LEU A 84 1.03 -0.38 -14.12
N GLY A 85 0.89 -1.32 -13.17
CA GLY A 85 1.99 -1.82 -12.33
C GLY A 85 2.76 -3.03 -12.88
N GLY A 86 2.38 -3.56 -14.04
CA GLY A 86 3.02 -4.72 -14.67
C GLY A 86 2.55 -6.10 -14.17
N PRO A 87 3.09 -7.19 -14.75
CA PRO A 87 2.58 -8.55 -14.53
C PRO A 87 2.85 -9.04 -13.11
N THR A 88 1.83 -8.97 -12.26
CA THR A 88 1.84 -9.56 -10.91
C THR A 88 0.93 -10.79 -10.86
N PRO A 89 1.39 -11.91 -10.26
CA PRO A 89 0.56 -13.11 -10.16
C PRO A 89 -0.66 -12.86 -9.27
N ARG A 90 -1.85 -12.90 -9.87
CA ARG A 90 -3.15 -12.66 -9.21
C ARG A 90 -3.66 -13.92 -8.49
N LEU A 91 -2.92 -14.39 -7.49
CA LEU A 91 -3.34 -15.52 -6.66
C LEU A 91 -4.34 -15.03 -5.60
N ARG A 92 -5.60 -15.47 -5.70
CA ARG A 92 -6.62 -15.25 -4.65
C ARG A 92 -6.42 -16.32 -3.59
N LEU A 93 -6.04 -15.90 -2.39
CA LEU A 93 -5.81 -16.80 -1.26
C LEU A 93 -6.83 -16.51 -0.15
N PRO A 94 -7.25 -17.52 0.61
CA PRO A 94 -8.08 -17.30 1.79
C PRO A 94 -7.42 -16.32 2.77
N ALA A 95 -8.21 -15.44 3.40
CA ALA A 95 -7.71 -14.36 4.27
C ALA A 95 -6.76 -14.85 5.39
N ASN A 96 -7.02 -16.03 5.96
CA ASN A 96 -6.16 -16.64 6.99
C ASN A 96 -4.76 -17.02 6.46
N VAL A 97 -4.66 -17.45 5.20
CA VAL A 97 -3.39 -17.76 4.54
C VAL A 97 -2.62 -16.46 4.28
N VAL A 98 -3.29 -15.44 3.74
CA VAL A 98 -2.73 -14.10 3.49
C VAL A 98 -2.15 -13.49 4.79
N ALA A 99 -2.94 -13.49 5.87
CA ALA A 99 -2.52 -12.97 7.17
C ALA A 99 -1.33 -13.73 7.75
N THR A 100 -1.24 -15.04 7.52
CA THR A 100 -0.12 -15.86 7.99
C THR A 100 1.15 -15.59 7.19
N LEU A 101 1.05 -15.52 5.86
CA LEU A 101 2.18 -15.20 5.00
C LEU A 101 2.71 -13.78 5.28
N ALA A 102 1.83 -12.79 5.48
CA ALA A 102 2.25 -11.43 5.82
C ALA A 102 2.98 -11.38 7.18
N ARG A 103 2.49 -12.08 8.20
CA ARG A 103 3.18 -12.18 9.50
C ARG A 103 4.57 -12.80 9.38
N ILE A 104 4.70 -13.89 8.62
CA ILE A 104 5.99 -14.55 8.37
C ILE A 104 6.92 -13.59 7.62
N ARG A 105 6.44 -12.98 6.54
CA ARG A 105 7.22 -12.08 5.68
C ARG A 105 7.70 -10.84 6.45
N TRP A 106 6.86 -10.31 7.35
CA TRP A 106 7.22 -9.23 8.26
C TRP A 106 8.26 -9.68 9.31
N GLY A 107 8.02 -10.80 9.98
CA GLY A 107 8.94 -11.34 11.00
C GLY A 107 10.33 -11.70 10.45
N LEU A 108 10.43 -12.05 9.16
CA LEU A 108 11.68 -12.31 8.46
C LEU A 108 12.32 -11.05 7.85
N GLY A 109 11.67 -9.89 7.94
CA GLY A 109 12.16 -8.62 7.39
C GLY A 109 12.15 -8.55 5.86
N PHE A 110 11.31 -9.34 5.19
CA PHE A 110 11.13 -9.37 3.74
C PHE A 110 10.10 -8.34 3.22
N THR A 111 9.46 -7.60 4.12
CA THR A 111 8.54 -6.50 3.78
C THR A 111 8.67 -5.39 4.81
N ALA A 112 8.42 -4.15 4.39
CA ALA A 112 8.32 -2.99 5.28
C ALA A 112 6.91 -2.84 5.90
N ALA A 113 5.93 -3.62 5.42
CA ALA A 113 4.55 -3.55 5.89
C ALA A 113 4.28 -4.49 7.07
N PRO A 114 3.91 -3.96 8.26
CA PRO A 114 3.46 -4.80 9.35
C PRO A 114 2.10 -5.45 9.03
N PRO A 115 1.81 -6.63 9.60
CA PRO A 115 0.58 -7.37 9.31
C PRO A 115 -0.70 -6.60 9.66
N GLY A 116 -0.63 -5.63 10.57
CA GLY A 116 -1.76 -4.76 10.92
C GLY A 116 -2.22 -3.83 9.80
N VAL A 117 -1.46 -3.70 8.71
CA VAL A 117 -1.85 -2.88 7.54
C VAL A 117 -2.68 -3.67 6.53
N LEU A 118 -2.67 -5.01 6.58
CA LEU A 118 -3.42 -5.85 5.65
C LEU A 118 -4.93 -5.54 5.57
N PRO A 119 -5.65 -5.26 6.68
CA PRO A 119 -7.08 -4.94 6.58
C PRO A 119 -7.34 -3.70 5.70
N TYR A 120 -6.38 -2.79 5.60
CA TYR A 120 -6.48 -1.57 4.79
C TYR A 120 -6.23 -1.79 3.30
N THR A 121 -5.66 -2.94 2.92
CA THR A 121 -5.56 -3.35 1.51
C THR A 121 -6.78 -4.15 1.06
N VAL A 122 -7.52 -4.75 1.99
CA VAL A 122 -8.76 -5.52 1.70
C VAL A 122 -10.00 -4.62 1.78
N HIS A 123 -10.00 -3.68 2.72
CA HIS A 123 -11.09 -2.71 2.93
C HIS A 123 -10.58 -1.28 2.72
N PRO A 124 -10.25 -0.91 1.47
CA PRO A 124 -9.81 0.44 1.14
C PRO A 124 -10.93 1.46 1.37
N TRP A 125 -10.55 2.70 1.70
CA TRP A 125 -11.45 3.84 1.77
C TRP A 125 -11.17 4.82 0.63
N VAL A 126 -12.21 5.52 0.21
CA VAL A 126 -12.14 6.63 -0.75
C VAL A 126 -12.72 7.85 -0.06
N VAL A 127 -12.04 8.98 -0.17
CA VAL A 127 -12.54 10.26 0.36
C VAL A 127 -12.93 11.17 -0.79
N SER A 128 -14.00 11.95 -0.62
CA SER A 128 -14.40 12.96 -1.60
C SER A 128 -13.58 14.24 -1.41
N ASN A 129 -13.30 14.91 -2.52
CA ASN A 129 -12.62 16.20 -2.58
C ASN A 129 -13.58 17.37 -2.88
N ASP A 130 -14.91 17.13 -2.90
CA ASP A 130 -15.94 18.10 -3.32
C ASP A 130 -15.81 19.46 -2.62
N ARG A 131 -15.54 19.44 -1.30
CA ARG A 131 -15.38 20.68 -0.52
C ARG A 131 -14.16 21.48 -0.95
N LEU A 132 -13.07 20.80 -1.33
CA LEU A 132 -11.85 21.43 -1.82
C LEU A 132 -12.03 21.90 -3.28
N ARG A 133 -12.73 21.12 -4.13
CA ARG A 133 -13.13 21.52 -5.49
C ARG A 133 -14.01 22.78 -5.48
N ALA A 134 -14.95 22.88 -4.54
CA ALA A 134 -15.82 24.05 -4.40
C ALA A 134 -15.07 25.36 -4.07
N LEU A 135 -13.82 25.25 -3.59
CA LEU A 135 -12.93 26.38 -3.31
C LEU A 135 -12.05 26.76 -4.52
N GLY A 136 -12.25 26.10 -5.67
CA GLY A 136 -11.50 26.35 -6.90
C GLY A 136 -10.14 25.64 -6.97
N TRP A 137 -9.85 24.70 -6.07
CA TRP A 137 -8.71 23.82 -6.21
C TRP A 137 -9.01 22.73 -7.24
N GLU A 138 -8.06 22.47 -8.14
CA GLU A 138 -8.11 21.40 -9.12
C GLU A 138 -6.76 20.66 -9.09
N PRO A 139 -6.74 19.32 -9.00
CA PRO A 139 -5.50 18.56 -9.04
C PRO A 139 -4.89 18.66 -10.43
N ALA A 140 -3.57 18.84 -10.50
CA ALA A 140 -2.84 18.83 -11.77
C ALA A 140 -2.59 17.39 -12.25
N HIS A 141 -2.53 16.43 -11.33
CA HIS A 141 -2.29 15.02 -11.65
C HIS A 141 -3.54 14.19 -11.42
N THR A 142 -3.79 13.28 -12.36
CA THR A 142 -4.81 12.24 -12.21
C THR A 142 -4.36 11.19 -11.18
N ASN A 143 -5.31 10.41 -10.67
CA ASN A 143 -5.02 9.32 -9.74
C ASN A 143 -4.09 8.27 -10.38
N GLU A 144 -4.29 7.99 -11.67
CA GLU A 144 -3.46 7.08 -12.47
C GLU A 144 -2.02 7.60 -12.63
N GLU A 145 -1.84 8.88 -12.95
CA GLU A 145 -0.51 9.50 -13.04
C GLU A 145 0.20 9.48 -11.68
N ALA A 146 -0.51 9.84 -10.61
CA ALA A 146 0.01 9.75 -9.26
C ALA A 146 0.40 8.30 -8.90
N TYR A 147 -0.44 7.31 -9.26
CA TYR A 147 -0.13 5.90 -9.06
C TYR A 147 1.17 5.51 -9.77
N VAL A 148 1.33 5.87 -11.05
CA VAL A 148 2.55 5.56 -11.83
C VAL A 148 3.78 6.25 -11.23
N ALA A 149 3.68 7.53 -10.87
CA ALA A 149 4.76 8.28 -10.22
C ALA A 149 5.21 7.63 -8.89
N GLY A 150 4.28 7.08 -8.12
CA GLY A 150 4.58 6.36 -6.87
C GLY A 150 4.97 4.89 -7.06
N HIS A 151 4.67 4.29 -8.21
CA HIS A 151 4.85 2.87 -8.53
C HIS A 151 5.84 2.67 -9.68
N GLU A 152 7.02 3.30 -9.62
CA GLU A 152 8.12 2.87 -10.47
C GLU A 152 8.39 1.37 -10.19
N PRO A 153 8.29 0.49 -11.21
CA PRO A 153 8.39 -0.94 -11.04
C PRO A 153 9.84 -1.35 -10.75
N ARG A 154 10.24 -1.32 -9.48
CA ARG A 154 11.48 -1.97 -9.02
C ARG A 154 11.20 -3.44 -8.71
N THR A 155 10.77 -4.20 -9.71
CA THR A 155 10.22 -5.54 -9.47
C THR A 155 11.27 -6.52 -8.93
N PHE A 156 12.58 -6.34 -9.19
CA PHE A 156 13.63 -7.20 -8.62
C PHE A 156 15.01 -6.53 -8.38
N ASP A 157 15.20 -5.28 -8.79
CA ASP A 157 16.50 -4.60 -8.70
C ASP A 157 16.78 -3.96 -7.33
N SER A 158 15.76 -3.73 -6.49
CA SER A 158 15.94 -3.16 -5.15
C SER A 158 16.12 -4.21 -4.04
N LEU A 159 16.31 -5.49 -4.39
CA LEU A 159 16.72 -6.48 -3.41
C LEU A 159 18.17 -6.19 -3.02
N ASP A 160 18.32 -5.40 -1.94
CA ASP A 160 19.59 -5.21 -1.25
C ASP A 160 20.28 -6.56 -1.04
N ALA A 161 21.61 -6.61 -1.16
CA ALA A 161 22.37 -7.85 -1.14
C ALA A 161 22.07 -8.69 0.11
N GLY A 162 21.83 -8.03 1.25
CA GLY A 162 21.43 -8.67 2.50
C GLY A 162 20.05 -9.35 2.47
N SER A 163 19.11 -8.84 1.67
CA SER A 163 17.79 -9.45 1.48
C SER A 163 17.85 -10.70 0.61
N ARG A 164 18.68 -10.70 -0.45
CA ARG A 164 18.93 -11.88 -1.29
C ARG A 164 19.53 -13.03 -0.48
N GLN A 165 20.47 -12.71 0.42
CA GLN A 165 21.09 -13.70 1.31
C GLN A 165 20.12 -14.27 2.35
N ARG A 166 19.22 -13.44 2.90
CA ARG A 166 18.19 -13.91 3.83
C ARG A 166 17.16 -14.81 3.12
N ILE A 167 16.79 -14.49 1.87
CA ILE A 167 15.90 -15.34 1.06
C ILE A 167 16.57 -16.70 0.81
N SER A 168 17.84 -16.73 0.41
CA SER A 168 18.53 -18.00 0.15
C SER A 168 18.68 -18.85 1.42
N LEU A 169 18.98 -18.23 2.57
CA LEU A 169 19.01 -18.91 3.87
C LEU A 169 17.63 -19.45 4.29
N GLY A 170 16.56 -18.67 4.07
CA GLY A 170 15.19 -19.08 4.36
C GLY A 170 14.74 -20.26 3.50
N VAL A 171 15.04 -20.24 2.19
CA VAL A 171 14.73 -21.34 1.26
C VAL A 171 15.50 -22.61 1.64
N ALA A 172 16.80 -22.49 1.95
CA ALA A 172 17.61 -23.62 2.39
C ALA A 172 17.08 -24.22 3.70
N GLY A 173 16.78 -23.38 4.71
CA GLY A 173 16.21 -23.83 5.98
C GLY A 173 14.85 -24.50 5.84
N GLY A 174 13.97 -23.96 4.99
CA GLY A 174 12.66 -24.54 4.68
C GLY A 174 12.77 -25.90 3.99
N LEU A 175 13.69 -26.07 3.04
CA LEU A 175 13.98 -27.35 2.40
C LEU A 175 14.49 -28.40 3.40
N VAL A 176 15.36 -28.01 4.32
CA VAL A 176 15.88 -28.91 5.38
C VAL A 176 14.77 -29.33 6.35
N LEU A 177 13.93 -28.40 6.82
CA LEU A 177 12.83 -28.71 7.74
C LEU A 177 11.76 -29.61 7.08
N THR A 178 11.43 -29.36 5.82
CA THR A 178 10.46 -30.19 5.07
C THR A 178 10.98 -31.60 4.79
N THR A 179 12.25 -31.75 4.43
CA THR A 179 12.88 -33.08 4.28
C THR A 179 12.94 -33.83 5.60
N LEU A 180 13.36 -33.19 6.70
CA LEU A 180 13.38 -33.82 8.02
C LEU A 180 11.98 -34.24 8.48
N ALA A 181 10.97 -33.38 8.32
CA ALA A 181 9.59 -33.71 8.65
C ALA A 181 9.05 -34.87 7.81
N GLY A 182 9.37 -34.91 6.51
CA GLY A 182 9.02 -36.02 5.61
C GLY A 182 9.67 -37.34 6.03
N LEU A 183 10.95 -37.32 6.41
CA LEU A 183 11.67 -38.49 6.92
C LEU A 183 11.08 -38.99 8.24
N VAL A 184 10.78 -38.10 9.19
CA VAL A 184 10.14 -38.46 10.46
C VAL A 184 8.74 -39.04 10.23
N TRP A 185 7.95 -38.48 9.32
CA TRP A 185 6.64 -39.00 8.98
C TRP A 185 6.72 -40.40 8.34
N LEU A 186 7.64 -40.61 7.41
CA LEU A 186 7.91 -41.93 6.80
C LEU A 186 8.32 -42.96 7.85
N PHE A 187 9.21 -42.58 8.79
CA PHE A 187 9.69 -43.47 9.84
C PHE A 187 8.55 -43.85 10.81
N ARG A 188 7.73 -42.87 11.23
CA ARG A 188 6.55 -43.12 12.08
C ARG A 188 5.48 -43.96 11.38
N ARG A 189 5.36 -43.86 10.06
CA ARG A 189 4.46 -44.69 9.25
C ARG A 189 4.95 -46.12 9.13
N SER A 190 6.27 -46.32 8.98
CA SER A 190 6.88 -47.65 8.91
C SER A 190 6.81 -48.40 10.24
N ASN A 191 6.94 -47.70 11.36
CA ASN A 191 6.91 -48.28 12.71
C ASN A 191 5.50 -48.51 13.28
N ARG A 192 4.45 -48.24 12.49
CA ARG A 192 3.03 -48.50 12.81
C ARG A 192 2.45 -49.66 11.99
N ARG A 193 3.27 -50.31 11.17
CA ARG A 193 2.96 -51.58 10.50
C ARG A 193 3.68 -52.70 11.23
#